data_AF-A0A7Y8WQQ7-F1
#
_entry.id   AF-A0A7Y8WQQ7-F1
#
_cell.length_a   1.000
_cell.length_b   1.000
_cell.length_c   1.000
_cell.angle_alpha   90.00
_cell.angle_beta   90.00
_cell.angle_gamma   90.00
#
_symmetry.space_group_name_H-M   'P 1'
#
loop_
_entity.id
_entity.type
_entity.pdbx_description
1 polymer ?
#
loop_
_entity_poly.entity_id
_entity_poly.type
_entity_poly.pdbx_seq_one_letter_code
_entity_poly.pdbx_strand_id
1 'polypeptide(L)'
;MKKILTLLCTSLIVLLMFVGPGNPVQAEEPADDCTCHELEPLTGVERNKIVASFISTNEFKSKKAELISSGYKWNGAKTIEVILPAEGVTMIGVPFIDQDGIPSVNVFINGAFVGTSPM
;
A
#
# COMPACT_ATOMS: atom_id res chain seq x y z
N MET A 1 26.26 -53.04 6.81
CA MET A 1 26.85 -51.69 7.02
C MET A 1 26.45 -50.67 5.95
N LYS A 2 26.36 -51.02 4.65
CA LYS A 2 25.97 -50.10 3.56
C LYS A 2 24.62 -49.38 3.76
N LYS A 3 23.59 -50.11 4.21
CA LYS A 3 22.23 -49.57 4.41
C LYS A 3 22.11 -48.55 5.55
N ILE A 4 22.92 -48.71 6.60
CA ILE A 4 22.93 -47.81 7.77
C ILE A 4 23.62 -46.49 7.41
N LEU A 5 24.69 -46.56 6.61
CA LEU A 5 25.40 -45.36 6.12
C LEU A 5 24.50 -44.52 5.21
N THR A 6 23.74 -45.16 4.32
CA THR A 6 22.78 -44.45 3.44
C THR A 6 21.64 -43.77 4.23
N LEU A 7 21.18 -44.40 5.31
CA LEU A 7 20.14 -43.83 6.18
C LEU A 7 20.64 -42.60 6.96
N LEU A 8 21.89 -42.62 7.44
CA LEU A 8 22.50 -41.51 8.16
C LEU A 8 22.80 -40.31 7.24
N CYS A 9 23.26 -40.56 6.01
CA CYS A 9 23.52 -39.46 5.08
C CYS A 9 22.23 -38.77 4.61
N THR A 10 21.14 -39.53 4.43
CA THR A 10 19.85 -38.96 4.01
C THR A 10 19.16 -38.19 5.13
N SER A 11 19.22 -38.67 6.38
CA SER A 11 18.68 -37.91 7.52
C SER A 11 19.47 -36.62 7.78
N LEU A 12 20.79 -36.63 7.59
CA LEU A 12 21.64 -35.46 7.75
C LEU A 12 21.31 -34.36 6.73
N ILE A 13 21.04 -34.72 5.47
CA ILE A 13 20.68 -33.74 4.42
C ILE A 13 19.34 -33.07 4.75
N VAL A 14 18.34 -33.83 5.19
CA VAL A 14 17.04 -33.26 5.60
C VAL A 14 17.21 -32.36 6.82
N LEU A 15 18.03 -32.75 7.79
CA LEU A 15 18.29 -31.92 8.96
C LEU A 15 18.96 -30.59 8.56
N LEU A 16 19.96 -30.63 7.66
CA LEU A 16 20.65 -29.44 7.17
C LEU A 16 19.73 -28.47 6.41
N MET A 17 18.67 -28.96 5.76
CA MET A 17 17.64 -28.10 5.15
C MET A 17 16.79 -27.33 6.18
N PHE A 18 16.67 -27.83 7.41
CA PHE A 18 15.95 -27.15 8.51
C PHE A 18 16.85 -26.20 9.33
N VAL A 19 18.18 -26.39 9.30
CA VAL A 19 19.14 -25.52 10.03
C VAL A 19 19.80 -24.46 9.15
N GLY A 20 19.57 -24.50 7.84
CA GLY A 20 19.97 -23.42 6.95
C GLY A 20 19.24 -22.15 7.37
N PRO A 21 19.93 -21.07 7.76
CA PRO A 21 19.28 -19.79 8.00
C PRO A 21 18.67 -19.37 6.66
N GLY A 22 17.37 -19.57 6.48
CA GLY A 22 16.61 -18.81 5.52
C GLY A 22 16.78 -17.37 5.96
N ASN A 23 17.69 -16.65 5.30
CA ASN A 23 18.06 -15.28 5.63
C ASN A 23 16.76 -14.52 5.92
N PRO A 24 16.42 -14.20 7.19
CA PRO A 24 15.46 -13.15 7.38
C PRO A 24 16.19 -11.94 6.83
N VAL A 25 15.83 -11.50 5.63
CA VAL A 25 16.06 -10.11 5.27
C VAL A 25 15.23 -9.36 6.31
N GLN A 26 15.84 -9.11 7.47
CA GLN A 26 15.41 -8.02 8.32
C GLN A 26 15.49 -6.83 7.39
N ALA A 27 14.34 -6.27 7.04
CA ALA A 27 14.28 -4.93 6.54
C ALA A 27 14.89 -4.07 7.64
N GLU A 28 16.18 -3.80 7.52
CA GLU A 28 16.87 -2.82 8.35
C GLU A 28 16.17 -1.51 8.02
N GLU A 29 15.42 -0.97 8.98
CA GLU A 29 14.85 0.36 8.81
C GLU A 29 16.03 1.30 8.60
N PRO A 30 16.04 2.08 7.50
CA PRO A 30 17.17 2.94 7.21
C PRO A 30 17.40 3.88 8.40
N ALA A 31 18.58 3.75 9.00
CA ALA A 31 19.08 4.67 10.00
C ALA A 31 19.44 5.98 9.30
N ASP A 32 18.43 6.82 9.02
CA ASP A 32 18.56 8.22 8.64
C ASP A 32 17.17 8.84 8.58
N ASP A 33 16.83 9.64 9.61
CA ASP A 33 16.02 10.88 9.62
C ASP A 33 14.79 11.03 8.69
N CYS A 34 14.24 9.96 8.14
CA CYS A 34 12.95 9.93 7.48
C CYS A 34 11.88 9.95 8.56
N THR A 35 11.72 11.11 9.17
CA THR A 35 10.59 11.44 10.04
C THR A 35 9.32 11.46 9.19
N CYS A 36 8.83 10.29 8.78
CA CYS A 36 7.41 10.06 8.49
C CYS A 36 6.54 10.20 9.76
N HIS A 37 7.05 10.91 10.76
CA HIS A 37 6.47 11.05 12.08
C HIS A 37 5.29 12.01 11.95
N GLU A 38 4.11 11.45 12.21
CA GLU A 38 2.85 12.16 12.47
C GLU A 38 2.17 12.82 11.26
N LEU A 39 2.21 12.16 10.10
CA LEU A 39 1.25 12.47 9.04
C LEU A 39 -0.14 11.91 9.40
N GLU A 40 -0.88 12.64 10.24
CA GLU A 40 -2.26 12.29 10.56
C GLU A 40 -3.21 12.73 9.43
N PRO A 41 -4.14 11.85 9.00
CA PRO A 41 -5.19 12.25 8.08
C PRO A 41 -6.03 13.37 8.66
N LEU A 42 -6.32 14.38 7.85
CA LEU A 42 -7.27 15.43 8.22
C LEU A 42 -8.64 14.83 8.51
N THR A 43 -9.33 15.39 9.50
CA THR A 43 -10.70 15.02 9.85
C THR A 43 -11.63 16.24 9.85
N GLY A 44 -12.94 16.01 9.91
CA GLY A 44 -13.92 17.09 10.06
C GLY A 44 -14.10 17.99 8.83
N VAL A 45 -14.38 19.27 9.08
CA VAL A 45 -14.85 20.23 8.07
C VAL A 45 -13.80 20.52 7.00
N GLU A 46 -12.53 20.72 7.40
CA GLU A 46 -11.45 21.04 6.46
C GLU A 46 -11.19 19.89 5.48
N ARG A 47 -11.17 18.65 5.99
CA ARG A 47 -11.11 17.45 5.14
C ARG A 47 -12.27 17.42 4.15
N ASN A 48 -13.49 17.71 4.59
CA ASN A 48 -14.67 17.67 3.71
C ASN A 48 -14.63 18.73 2.61
N LYS A 49 -14.12 19.94 2.90
CA LYS A 49 -13.92 20.98 1.87
C LYS A 49 -12.94 20.53 0.80
N ILE A 50 -11.78 19.98 1.21
CA ILE A 50 -10.75 19.49 0.29
C ILE A 50 -11.32 18.35 -0.57
N VAL A 51 -11.97 17.37 0.05
CA VAL A 51 -12.57 16.24 -0.67
C VAL A 51 -13.65 16.70 -1.64
N ALA A 52 -14.54 17.61 -1.24
CA ALA A 52 -15.59 18.12 -2.13
C ALA A 52 -15.01 18.85 -3.36
N SER A 53 -13.97 19.66 -3.15
CA SER A 53 -13.24 20.32 -4.24
C SER A 53 -12.56 19.29 -5.15
N PHE A 54 -11.83 18.35 -4.55
CA PHE A 54 -11.09 17.30 -5.27
C PHE A 54 -12.00 16.41 -6.11
N ILE A 55 -13.11 15.89 -5.57
CA ILE A 55 -14.00 15.00 -6.35
C ILE A 55 -14.69 15.73 -7.52
N SER A 56 -14.64 17.06 -7.52
CA SER A 56 -15.17 17.88 -8.59
C SER A 56 -14.18 18.08 -9.75
N THR A 57 -12.89 17.75 -9.57
CA THR A 57 -11.86 17.89 -10.61
C THR A 57 -12.05 16.89 -11.75
N ASN A 58 -11.50 17.24 -12.92
CA ASN A 58 -11.56 16.37 -14.10
C ASN A 58 -10.61 15.18 -13.96
N GLU A 59 -9.48 15.37 -13.28
CA GLU A 59 -8.47 14.35 -13.00
C GLU A 59 -9.09 13.20 -12.20
N PHE A 60 -9.79 13.52 -11.11
CA PHE A 60 -10.47 12.51 -10.30
C PHE A 60 -11.60 11.83 -11.10
N LYS A 61 -12.45 12.61 -11.76
CA LYS A 61 -13.59 12.07 -12.53
C LYS A 61 -13.13 11.12 -13.63
N SER A 62 -12.07 11.48 -14.35
CA SER A 62 -11.47 10.65 -15.41
C SER A 62 -10.91 9.36 -14.83
N LYS A 63 -10.08 9.45 -13.77
CA LYS A 63 -9.48 8.25 -13.17
C LYS A 63 -10.51 7.33 -12.54
N LYS A 64 -11.54 7.89 -11.89
CA LYS A 64 -12.67 7.14 -11.38
C LYS A 64 -13.39 6.42 -12.52
N ALA A 65 -13.72 7.12 -13.61
CA ALA A 65 -14.41 6.49 -14.75
C ALA A 65 -13.60 5.34 -15.36
N GLU A 66 -12.29 5.53 -15.54
CA GLU A 66 -11.35 4.49 -15.96
C GLU A 66 -11.40 3.27 -15.03
N LEU A 67 -11.24 3.46 -13.72
CA LEU A 67 -11.22 2.37 -12.75
C LEU A 67 -12.56 1.61 -12.68
N ILE A 68 -13.69 2.34 -12.67
CA ILE A 68 -15.02 1.71 -12.71
C ILE A 68 -15.21 0.91 -14.00
N SER A 69 -14.75 1.41 -15.15
CA SER A 69 -14.81 0.68 -16.43
C SER A 69 -13.96 -0.59 -16.42
N SER A 70 -12.87 -0.58 -15.65
CA SER A 70 -11.99 -1.73 -15.40
C SER A 70 -12.50 -2.66 -14.29
N GLY A 71 -13.72 -2.46 -13.78
CA GLY A 71 -14.36 -3.36 -12.81
C GLY A 71 -14.05 -3.06 -11.34
N TYR A 72 -13.35 -1.97 -11.03
CA TYR A 72 -13.14 -1.54 -9.65
C TYR A 72 -14.43 -0.98 -9.04
N LYS A 73 -14.51 -1.01 -7.71
CA LYS A 73 -15.62 -0.45 -6.92
C LYS A 73 -15.11 0.69 -6.05
N TRP A 74 -15.89 1.78 -6.00
CA TRP A 74 -15.61 2.94 -5.15
C TRP A 74 -16.65 3.03 -4.02
N ASN A 75 -16.17 3.14 -2.78
CA ASN A 75 -17.01 3.15 -1.58
C ASN A 75 -17.45 4.58 -1.15
N GLY A 76 -17.31 5.55 -2.06
CA GLY A 76 -17.78 6.91 -1.89
C GLY A 76 -16.79 7.82 -1.18
N ALA A 77 -17.15 9.11 -1.10
CA ALA A 77 -16.25 10.16 -0.65
C ALA A 77 -15.86 10.05 0.84
N LYS A 78 -16.56 9.27 1.67
CA LYS A 78 -16.25 9.11 3.10
C LYS A 78 -14.96 8.34 3.37
N THR A 79 -14.50 7.53 2.43
CA THR A 79 -13.29 6.70 2.59
C THR A 79 -12.03 7.39 2.09
N ILE A 80 -12.14 8.60 1.54
CA ILE A 80 -10.99 9.36 1.04
C ILE A 80 -10.16 9.89 2.20
N GLU A 81 -8.86 9.70 2.15
CA GLU A 81 -7.92 10.24 3.13
C GLU A 81 -7.23 11.47 2.55
N VAL A 82 -6.99 12.46 3.40
CA VAL A 82 -6.31 13.70 3.02
C VAL A 82 -5.19 13.94 4.03
N ILE A 83 -3.97 14.13 3.54
CA ILE A 83 -2.78 14.38 4.32
C ILE A 83 -2.10 15.63 3.78
N LEU A 84 -1.57 16.48 4.66
CA LEU A 84 -0.81 17.68 4.30
C LEU A 84 0.66 17.49 4.75
N PRO A 85 1.49 16.80 3.96
CA PRO A 85 2.83 16.42 4.39
C PRO A 85 3.81 17.59 4.48
N ALA A 86 3.52 18.69 3.78
CA ALA A 86 4.29 19.91 3.79
C ALA A 86 3.41 21.08 3.35
N GLU A 87 3.86 22.31 3.59
CA GLU A 87 3.19 23.50 3.09
C GLU A 87 3.04 23.46 1.57
N GLY A 88 1.83 23.73 1.07
CA GLY A 88 1.53 23.70 -0.37
C GLY A 88 1.43 22.31 -0.99
N VAL A 89 1.52 21.23 -0.20
CA VAL A 89 1.36 19.84 -0.66
C VAL A 89 0.09 19.25 -0.07
N THR A 90 -0.85 18.85 -0.93
CA THR A 90 -2.04 18.09 -0.55
C THR A 90 -1.96 16.70 -1.15
N MET A 91 -1.87 15.69 -0.29
CA MET A 91 -1.92 14.28 -0.67
C MET A 91 -3.33 13.74 -0.39
N ILE A 92 -3.92 13.06 -1.37
CA ILE A 92 -5.26 12.50 -1.30
C ILE A 92 -5.21 11.03 -1.68
N GLY A 93 -5.56 10.16 -0.74
CA GLY A 93 -5.71 8.74 -0.94
C GLY A 93 -7.15 8.37 -1.22
N VAL A 94 -7.43 7.72 -2.36
CA VAL A 94 -8.77 7.27 -2.73
C VAL A 94 -8.80 5.74 -2.78
N PRO A 95 -9.47 5.08 -1.81
CA PRO A 95 -9.63 3.64 -1.83
C PRO A 95 -10.56 3.16 -2.94
N PHE A 96 -10.12 2.13 -3.66
CA PHE A 96 -10.92 1.32 -4.57
C PHE A 96 -10.73 -0.16 -4.24
N ILE A 97 -11.75 -0.96 -4.53
CA ILE A 97 -11.71 -2.42 -4.42
C ILE A 97 -11.66 -2.97 -5.84
N ASP A 98 -10.70 -3.84 -6.15
CA ASP A 98 -10.61 -4.46 -7.47
C ASP A 98 -11.64 -5.59 -7.66
N GLN A 99 -11.52 -6.32 -8.78
CA GLN A 99 -12.43 -7.41 -9.13
C GLN A 99 -12.29 -8.62 -8.20
N ASP A 100 -11.11 -8.82 -7.61
CA ASP A 100 -10.80 -9.91 -6.68
C ASP A 100 -11.16 -9.56 -5.23
N GLY A 101 -11.64 -8.32 -5.00
CA GLY A 101 -11.99 -7.83 -3.67
C GLY A 101 -10.81 -7.24 -2.91
N ILE A 102 -9.67 -7.03 -3.57
CA ILE A 102 -8.45 -6.51 -2.94
C ILE A 102 -8.52 -4.97 -2.92
N PRO A 103 -8.38 -4.35 -1.74
CA PRO A 103 -8.36 -2.90 -1.63
C PRO A 103 -7.02 -2.32 -2.12
N SER A 104 -7.08 -1.19 -2.81
CA SER A 104 -5.93 -0.39 -3.21
C SER A 104 -6.24 1.10 -3.05
N VAL A 105 -5.22 1.89 -2.71
CA VAL A 105 -5.32 3.35 -2.65
C VAL A 105 -4.77 3.95 -3.93
N ASN A 106 -5.57 4.74 -4.63
CA ASN A 106 -5.10 5.61 -5.70
C ASN A 106 -4.69 6.95 -5.09
N VAL A 107 -3.43 7.33 -5.26
CA VAL A 107 -2.84 8.50 -4.63
C VAL A 107 -2.80 9.66 -5.61
N PHE A 108 -3.22 10.82 -5.12
CA PHE A 108 -3.16 12.09 -5.84
C PHE A 108 -2.34 13.10 -5.03
N ILE A 109 -1.45 13.83 -5.68
CA ILE A 109 -0.68 14.91 -5.07
C ILE A 109 -1.02 16.19 -5.83
N ASN A 110 -1.50 17.21 -5.10
CA ASN A 110 -1.95 18.48 -5.66
C ASN A 110 -2.95 18.31 -6.81
N GLY A 111 -3.83 17.30 -6.71
CA GLY A 111 -4.86 16.98 -7.70
C GLY A 111 -4.40 16.09 -8.85
N ALA A 112 -3.10 15.87 -9.04
CA ALA A 112 -2.57 14.98 -10.07
C ALA A 112 -2.45 13.54 -9.56
N PHE A 113 -2.83 12.56 -10.38
CA PHE A 113 -2.64 11.15 -10.06
C PHE A 113 -1.15 10.80 -10.12
N VAL A 114 -0.63 10.16 -9.06
CA VAL A 114 0.79 9.81 -8.96
C VAL A 114 1.05 8.30 -8.85
N GLY A 115 0.04 7.50 -8.55
CA GLY A 115 0.18 6.05 -8.51
C GLY A 115 -0.81 5.37 -7.59
N THR A 116 -0.54 4.08 -7.36
CA THR A 116 -1.34 3.22 -6.49
C THR A 116 -0.48 2.64 -5.38
N SER A 117 -1.05 2.49 -4.19
CA SER A 117 -0.47 1.72 -3.09
C SER A 117 -1.40 0.58 -2.71
N PRO A 118 -0.88 -0.62 -2.39
CA PRO A 118 -1.67 -1.62 -1.68
C PRO A 118 -2.15 -1.07 -0.33
N MET A 119 -3.35 -1.50 0.10
CA MET A 119 -3.87 -1.28 1.45
C MET A 119 -3.58 -2.45 2.37
#